data_AF-A0A9W9DIT1-F1
#
_entry.id   AF-A0A9W9DIT1-F1
#
_cell.length_a   1.000
_cell.length_b   1.000
_cell.length_c   1.000
_cell.angle_alpha   90.00
_cell.angle_beta   90.00
_cell.angle_gamma   90.00
#
_symmetry.space_group_name_H-M   'P 1'
#
loop_
_entity.id
_entity.type
_entity.pdbx_description
1 polymer ?
#
loop_
_entity_poly.entity_id
_entity_poly.type
_entity_poly.pdbx_seq_one_letter_code
_entity_poly.pdbx_strand_id
1 'polypeptide(L)'
;MSRPLNVTDALCYLDDVKHQFAEKPEVYNRFLDIMKDFKSQQIDISGAIGRVSKLFHGNPPLIQGFNTFLPVGYRIDVSGDPLDPNTITVTTPQGTTTQTTTQSSNTPLSEDFKPGASEL
;
A
#
# COMPACT_ATOMS: atom_id res chain seq x y z
N MET A 1 -11.04 8.70 18.52
CA MET A 1 -9.75 9.38 18.77
C MET A 1 -8.98 9.42 17.47
N SER A 2 -9.06 10.54 16.74
CA SER A 2 -8.33 10.73 15.49
C SER A 2 -6.88 10.99 15.85
N ARG A 3 -6.01 9.96 15.79
CA ARG A 3 -4.57 10.19 15.96
C ARG A 3 -4.14 11.15 14.85
N PRO A 4 -3.66 12.37 15.17
CA PRO A 4 -3.07 13.21 14.14
C PRO A 4 -1.95 12.40 13.48
N LEU A 5 -1.84 12.49 12.16
CA LEU A 5 -0.70 11.93 11.44
C LEU A 5 0.56 12.49 12.11
N ASN A 6 1.27 11.65 12.85
CA ASN A 6 2.45 12.08 13.59
C ASN A 6 3.54 12.35 12.56
N VAL A 7 3.75 13.64 12.26
CA VAL A 7 4.82 14.08 11.35
C VAL A 7 6.18 13.51 11.79
N THR A 8 6.36 13.31 13.09
CA THR A 8 7.52 12.63 13.68
C THR A 8 7.69 11.20 13.19
N ASP A 9 6.62 10.40 13.15
CA ASP A 9 6.65 9.02 12.63
C ASP A 9 6.93 9.03 11.11
N ALA A 10 6.39 10.02 10.39
CA ALA A 10 6.64 10.19 8.95
C ALA A 10 8.11 10.52 8.65
N LEU A 11 8.74 11.37 9.47
CA LEU A 11 10.17 11.68 9.36
C LEU A 11 11.04 10.47 9.70
N CYS A 12 10.66 9.69 10.72
CA CYS A 12 11.35 8.45 11.08
C CYS A 12 11.29 7.43 9.93
N TYR A 13 10.12 7.29 9.29
CA TYR A 13 9.96 6.40 8.12
C TYR A 13 10.83 6.83 6.93
N LEU A 14 10.91 8.13 6.65
CA LEU A 14 11.80 8.67 5.61
C LEU A 14 13.26 8.35 5.89
N ASP A 15 13.68 8.45 7.16
CA ASP A 15 15.04 8.12 7.57
C ASP A 15 15.35 6.62 7.40
N ASP A 16 14.41 5.74 7.75
CA ASP A 16 14.54 4.29 7.59
C ASP A 16 14.67 3.90 6.11
N VAL A 17 13.82 4.45 5.23
CA VAL A 17 13.92 4.27 3.77
C VAL A 17 15.27 4.77 3.25
N LYS A 18 15.74 5.92 3.73
CA LYS A 18 17.02 6.50 3.32
C LYS A 18 18.20 5.63 3.77
N HIS A 19 18.15 5.06 4.97
CA HIS A 19 19.16 4.14 5.48
C HIS A 19 19.15 2.80 4.73
N GLN A 20 17.97 2.20 4.53
CA GLN A 20 17.82 0.93 3.80
C GLN A 20 18.26 1.04 2.34
N PHE A 21 17.96 2.16 1.68
CA PHE A 21 18.34 2.41 0.30
C PHE A 21 19.47 3.43 0.18
N ALA A 22 20.38 3.48 1.16
CA ALA A 22 21.54 4.39 1.11
C ALA A 22 22.42 4.14 -0.12
N GLU A 23 22.53 2.88 -0.55
CA GLU A 23 23.25 2.48 -1.77
C GLU A 23 22.44 2.71 -3.06
N LYS A 24 21.13 2.98 -2.94
CA LYS A 24 20.20 3.14 -4.06
C LYS A 24 19.41 4.46 -3.95
N PRO A 25 20.07 5.62 -4.18
CA PRO A 25 19.41 6.93 -4.09
C PRO A 25 18.26 7.11 -5.08
N GLU A 26 18.22 6.31 -6.15
CA GLU A 26 17.13 6.27 -7.13
C GLU A 26 15.80 5.83 -6.49
N VAL A 27 15.85 4.88 -5.55
CA VAL A 27 14.66 4.38 -4.84
C VAL A 27 14.06 5.48 -3.98
N TYR A 28 14.91 6.18 -3.22
CA TYR A 28 14.48 7.32 -2.41
C TYR A 28 13.89 8.45 -3.26
N ASN A 29 14.51 8.79 -4.40
CA ASN A 29 13.96 9.78 -5.33
C ASN A 29 12.60 9.36 -5.89
N ARG A 30 12.44 8.08 -6.25
CA ARG A 30 11.16 7.54 -6.74
C ARG A 30 10.08 7.59 -5.65
N PHE A 31 10.43 7.34 -4.39
CA PHE A 31 9.50 7.47 -3.27
C PHE A 31 9.00 8.92 -3.12
N LEU A 32 9.92 9.90 -3.23
CA LEU A 32 9.57 11.32 -3.19
C LEU A 32 8.66 11.74 -4.36
N ASP A 33 8.87 11.17 -5.55
CA ASP A 33 8.02 11.39 -6.72
C ASP A 33 6.58 10.91 -6.47
N ILE A 34 6.42 9.71 -5.90
CA ILE A 34 5.11 9.18 -5.50
C ILE A 34 4.45 10.07 -4.44
N MET A 35 5.21 10.52 -3.44
CA MET A 35 4.72 11.43 -2.39
C MET A 35 4.28 12.78 -2.97
N LYS A 36 4.99 13.29 -3.98
CA LYS A 36 4.60 14.50 -4.71
C LYS A 36 3.32 14.32 -5.50
N ASP A 37 3.22 13.25 -6.29
CA ASP A 37 2.01 12.92 -7.05
C ASP A 37 0.81 12.77 -6.10
N PHE A 38 0.99 12.11 -4.96
CA PHE A 38 -0.05 11.95 -3.95
C PHE A 38 -0.46 13.28 -3.32
N LYS A 39 0.50 14.15 -2.94
CA LYS A 39 0.22 15.50 -2.43
C LYS A 39 -0.46 16.41 -3.45
N SER A 40 -0.11 16.28 -4.72
CA SER A 40 -0.75 17.01 -5.83
C SER A 40 -2.08 16.39 -6.27
N GLN A 41 -2.57 15.35 -5.59
CA GLN A 41 -3.78 14.60 -5.97
C GLN A 41 -3.75 14.07 -7.42
N GLN A 42 -2.56 13.82 -7.96
CA GLN A 42 -2.38 13.19 -9.28
C GLN A 42 -2.67 11.69 -9.22
N ILE A 43 -2.41 11.09 -8.06
CA ILE A 43 -2.70 9.69 -7.77
C ILE A 43 -3.48 9.58 -6.47
N ASP A 44 -4.47 8.70 -6.45
CA ASP A 44 -5.22 8.36 -5.24
C ASP A 44 -4.41 7.43 -4.32
N ILE A 45 -4.95 7.18 -3.12
CA ILE A 45 -4.37 6.27 -2.12
C ILE A 45 -4.04 4.91 -2.75
N SER A 46 -4.94 4.32 -3.55
CA SER A 46 -4.69 3.05 -4.23
C SER A 46 -3.51 3.13 -5.21
N GLY A 47 -3.40 4.23 -5.96
CA GLY A 47 -2.30 4.46 -6.91
C GLY A 47 -0.95 4.69 -6.22
N ALA A 48 -0.94 5.43 -5.10
CA ALA A 48 0.23 5.61 -4.26
C ALA A 48 0.71 4.27 -3.70
N ILE A 49 -0.20 3.46 -3.17
CA ILE A 49 0.11 2.13 -2.62
C ILE A 49 0.69 1.20 -3.69
N GLY A 50 0.07 1.14 -4.87
CA GLY A 50 0.57 0.29 -5.96
C GLY A 50 1.98 0.67 -6.40
N ARG A 51 2.34 1.96 -6.38
CA ARG A 51 3.70 2.42 -6.69
C ARG A 51 4.68 2.16 -5.55
N VAL A 52 4.29 2.44 -4.30
CA VAL A 52 5.09 2.17 -3.08
C VAL A 52 5.39 0.68 -2.95
N SER A 53 4.40 -0.16 -3.20
CA SER A 53 4.51 -1.62 -3.25
C SER A 53 5.58 -2.08 -4.23
N LYS A 54 5.52 -1.60 -5.48
CA LYS A 54 6.50 -1.96 -6.50
C LYS A 54 7.89 -1.43 -6.18
N LEU A 55 7.96 -0.25 -5.57
CA LEU A 55 9.21 0.40 -5.21
C LEU A 55 9.93 -0.32 -4.07
N PHE A 56 9.18 -0.76 -3.07
CA PHE A 56 9.68 -1.50 -1.90
C PHE A 56 9.41 -3.00 -2.00
N HIS A 57 9.33 -3.52 -3.23
CA HIS A 57 9.14 -4.95 -3.46
C HIS A 57 10.24 -5.74 -2.73
N GLY A 58 9.83 -6.77 -1.98
CA GLY A 58 10.74 -7.57 -1.15
C GLY A 58 11.04 -6.97 0.22
N ASN A 59 10.50 -5.78 0.53
CA ASN A 59 10.60 -5.13 1.83
C ASN A 59 9.20 -4.82 2.40
N PRO A 60 8.48 -5.85 2.89
CA PRO A 60 7.18 -5.68 3.53
C PRO A 60 7.12 -4.64 4.66
N PRO A 61 8.13 -4.49 5.56
CA PRO A 61 8.04 -3.50 6.64
C PRO A 61 8.00 -2.06 6.12
N LEU A 62 8.65 -1.77 4.99
CA LEU A 62 8.61 -0.43 4.39
C LEU A 62 7.23 -0.15 3.80
N ILE A 63 6.69 -1.09 3.04
CA ILE A 63 5.31 -0.98 2.50
C ILE A 63 4.30 -0.74 3.64
N GLN A 64 4.43 -1.50 4.74
CA GLN A 64 3.58 -1.35 5.91
C GLN A 64 3.85 -0.03 6.67
N GLY A 65 5.07 0.49 6.67
CA GLY A 65 5.38 1.79 7.26
C GLY A 65 4.65 2.95 6.57
N PHE A 66 4.20 2.78 5.33
CA PHE A 66 3.34 3.76 4.64
C PHE A 66 1.99 3.98 5.35
N ASN A 67 1.56 3.07 6.23
CA ASN A 67 0.38 3.25 7.08
C ASN A 67 0.43 4.53 7.95
N THR A 68 1.63 5.00 8.31
CA THR A 68 1.83 6.26 9.03
C THR A 68 1.36 7.49 8.25
N PHE A 69 1.34 7.40 6.91
CA PHE A 69 0.88 8.48 6.03
C PHE A 69 -0.61 8.37 5.70
N LEU A 70 -1.26 7.28 6.09
CA LEU A 70 -2.65 7.01 5.79
C LEU A 70 -3.58 7.54 6.89
N PRO A 71 -4.70 8.19 6.53
CA PRO A 71 -5.69 8.62 7.51
C PRO A 71 -6.36 7.42 8.19
N VAL A 72 -6.93 7.67 9.37
CA VAL A 72 -7.62 6.63 10.15
C VAL A 72 -8.71 5.93 9.31
N GLY A 73 -8.67 4.60 9.30
CA GLY A 73 -9.56 3.76 8.46
C GLY A 73 -8.91 3.25 7.17
N TYR A 74 -7.75 3.80 6.79
CA TYR A 74 -6.94 3.27 5.71
C TYR A 74 -5.78 2.45 6.30
N ARG A 75 -5.67 1.19 5.88
CA ARG A 75 -4.60 0.29 6.30
C ARG A 75 -4.08 -0.51 5.13
N ILE A 76 -2.78 -0.75 5.09
CA ILE A 76 -2.07 -1.60 4.15
C ILE A 76 -1.54 -2.79 4.95
N ASP A 77 -1.81 -3.98 4.44
CA ASP A 77 -1.33 -5.25 4.97
C ASP A 77 -0.65 -6.02 3.84
N VAL A 78 0.54 -6.56 4.09
CA VAL A 78 1.25 -7.38 3.11
C VAL A 78 1.00 -8.84 3.47
N SER A 79 0.43 -9.59 2.54
CA SER A 79 0.08 -11.00 2.76
C SER A 79 1.38 -11.79 2.95
N GLY A 80 1.49 -12.47 4.08
CA GLY A 80 2.63 -13.34 4.40
C GLY A 80 2.54 -14.72 3.76
N ASP A 81 1.55 -14.95 2.89
CA ASP A 81 1.30 -16.23 2.26
C ASP A 81 2.48 -16.63 1.36
N PRO A 82 3.05 -17.83 1.55
CA PRO A 82 4.19 -18.29 0.77
C PRO A 82 3.84 -18.57 -0.70
N LEU A 83 2.54 -18.71 -1.04
CA LEU A 83 2.08 -18.82 -2.42
C LEU A 83 1.99 -17.44 -3.12
N ASP A 84 1.70 -16.38 -2.36
CA ASP A 84 1.38 -15.05 -2.90
C ASP A 84 2.04 -13.92 -2.09
N PRO A 85 3.39 -13.89 -2.00
CA PRO A 85 4.13 -12.94 -1.17
C PRO A 85 4.02 -11.47 -1.63
N ASN A 86 3.41 -11.25 -2.80
CA ASN A 86 3.26 -9.94 -3.43
C ASN A 86 1.81 -9.40 -3.36
N THR A 87 0.98 -10.01 -2.52
CA THR A 87 -0.42 -9.59 -2.35
C THR A 87 -0.52 -8.57 -1.23
N ILE A 88 -1.05 -7.40 -1.54
CA ILE A 88 -1.23 -6.30 -0.59
C ILE A 88 -2.71 -6.03 -0.41
N THR A 89 -3.18 -6.15 0.82
CA THR A 89 -4.56 -5.85 1.17
C THR A 89 -4.65 -4.43 1.70
N VAL A 90 -5.47 -3.61 1.06
CA VAL A 90 -5.77 -2.24 1.46
C VAL A 90 -7.17 -2.20 2.06
N THR A 91 -7.25 -2.02 3.37
CA THR A 91 -8.51 -1.75 4.06
C THR A 91 -8.82 -0.26 3.94
N THR A 92 -10.01 0.08 3.46
CA THR A 92 -10.53 1.45 3.42
C THR A 92 -11.87 1.51 4.15
N PRO A 93 -12.34 2.69 4.61
CA PRO A 93 -13.66 2.80 5.23
C PRO A 93 -14.82 2.45 4.27
N GLN A 94 -14.56 2.41 2.96
CA GLN A 94 -15.53 2.00 1.94
C GLN A 94 -15.52 0.47 1.67
N GLY A 95 -14.50 -0.25 2.16
CA GLY A 95 -14.32 -1.69 1.92
C GLY A 95 -12.86 -2.11 1.85
N THR A 96 -12.61 -3.42 1.76
CA THR A 96 -11.27 -3.99 1.64
C THR A 96 -10.97 -4.29 0.17
N THR A 97 -9.85 -3.79 -0.36
CA THR A 97 -9.39 -4.07 -1.73
C THR A 97 -8.02 -4.74 -1.69
N THR A 98 -7.86 -5.83 -2.42
CA THR A 98 -6.58 -6.55 -2.50
C THR A 98 -5.90 -6.21 -3.82
N GLN A 99 -4.65 -5.76 -3.76
CA GLN A 99 -3.81 -5.37 -4.89
C GLN A 99 -2.57 -6.25 -4.94
N THR A 100 -2.30 -6.87 -6.09
CA THR A 100 -1.08 -7.64 -6.32
C THR A 100 -0.01 -6.76 -6.96
N THR A 101 1.24 -6.83 -6.47
CA THR A 101 2.37 -6.00 -6.97
C THR A 101 2.68 -6.25 -8.47
N THR A 102 2.30 -7.40 -9.00
CA THR A 102 2.43 -7.79 -10.42
C THR A 102 1.25 -7.27 -11.25
N GLN A 103 1.42 -6.06 -11.79
CA GLN A 103 0.77 -5.51 -12.97
C GLN A 103 -0.72 -5.85 -13.23
N SER A 104 -1.56 -4.81 -13.10
CA SER A 104 -2.86 -4.65 -13.77
C SER A 104 -4.00 -5.57 -13.32
N SER A 105 -4.75 -5.18 -12.30
CA SER A 105 -6.20 -5.42 -12.28
C SER A 105 -6.84 -4.65 -11.14
N ASN A 106 -7.60 -3.64 -11.51
CA ASN A 106 -8.51 -2.91 -10.64
C ASN A 106 -9.76 -3.78 -10.44
N THR A 107 -9.62 -4.98 -9.89
CA THR A 107 -10.78 -5.82 -9.54
C THR A 107 -11.25 -5.40 -8.16
N PRO A 108 -12.37 -4.66 -8.01
CA PRO A 108 -13.08 -4.67 -6.75
C PRO A 108 -13.51 -6.13 -6.51
N LEU A 109 -12.92 -6.79 -5.52
CA LEU A 109 -13.44 -8.03 -4.97
C LEU A 109 -14.70 -7.68 -4.17
N SER A 110 -15.79 -7.42 -4.90
CA SER A 110 -17.16 -7.42 -4.41
C SER A 110 -17.90 -8.43 -5.26
N GLU A 111 -18.02 -9.67 -4.79
CA GLU A 111 -19.30 -10.23 -4.35
C GLU A 111 -19.22 -11.76 -4.21
N ASP A 112 -19.56 -12.23 -3.01
CA ASP A 112 -20.46 -13.36 -2.77
C ASP A 112 -20.09 -14.76 -3.30
N PHE A 113 -19.50 -15.53 -2.40
CA PHE A 113 -19.60 -16.99 -2.41
C PHE A 113 -21.08 -17.39 -2.23
N LYS A 114 -21.88 -17.46 -3.31
CA LYS A 114 -23.17 -18.17 -3.27
C LYS A 114 -22.94 -19.66 -3.50
N PRO A 115 -23.20 -20.54 -2.51
CA PRO A 115 -23.28 -21.97 -2.79
C PRO A 115 -24.48 -22.23 -3.70
N GLY A 116 -24.26 -23.10 -4.69
CA GLY A 116 -25.21 -23.42 -5.75
C GLY A 116 -26.54 -23.99 -5.27
N ALA A 117 -27.58 -23.57 -5.98
CA ALA A 117 -28.86 -24.23 -6.21
C ALA A 117 -29.51 -23.38 -7.34
N SER A 118 -30.02 -23.89 -8.46
CA SER A 118 -30.65 -25.17 -8.71
C SER A 118 -30.59 -25.43 -10.22
N GLU A 119 -30.16 -26.62 -10.63
CA GLU A 119 -30.59 -27.17 -11.92
C GLU A 119 -32.04 -27.64 -11.78
N LEU A 120 -32.89 -27.24 -12.72
CA LEU A 120 -34.26 -27.72 -12.89
C LEU A 120 -34.48 -28.04 -14.37
#